data_AF-A0A7S3KK17-F1
#
_entry.id   AF-A0A7S3KK17-F1
#
_cell.length_a   1.000
_cell.length_b   1.000
_cell.length_c   1.000
_cell.angle_alpha   90.00
_cell.angle_beta   90.00
_cell.angle_gamma   90.00
#
_symmetry.space_group_name_H-M   'P 1'
#
loop_
_entity.id
_entity.type
_entity.pdbx_description
1 polymer ?
#
loop_
_entity_poly.entity_id
_entity_poly.type
_entity_poly.pdbx_seq_one_letter_code
_entity_poly.pdbx_strand_id
1 'polypeptide(L)'
;EMKEREKNLNDIEFKKIISYFKKATELDETDNLAWHHYALANYEACKHFESFASPSKKGNHHLVKEYVMYVMFAVKGLIQSISLGGRDVTKTLQDTLRLLKLWFKHGSVEEIDNQVKNGFDIIGVEVWTQVIPQLLARIDINAAKVKKTMVHLLKIICDTYPQAMIYPVSVLSQSNTDNKKQVADELIEIMRKNQKELINQALFISKELVRAAVLMNESWCEALEE
;
A
#
# COMPACT_ATOMS: atom_id res chain seq x y z
N GLU A 1 -15.08 -21.46 29.41
CA GLU A 1 -14.90 -22.89 29.05
C GLU A 1 -15.45 -23.28 27.67
N MET A 2 -16.76 -23.31 27.40
CA MET A 2 -17.25 -23.68 26.05
C MET A 2 -16.78 -22.72 24.93
N LYS A 3 -16.93 -21.41 25.12
CA LYS A 3 -16.44 -20.38 24.16
C LYS A 3 -14.92 -20.40 23.96
N GLU A 4 -14.18 -20.98 24.89
CA GLU A 4 -12.72 -21.04 24.85
C GLU A 4 -12.25 -22.33 24.15
N ARG A 5 -13.00 -23.43 24.32
CA ARG A 5 -12.84 -24.66 23.54
C ARG A 5 -13.22 -24.48 22.07
N GLU A 6 -14.31 -23.76 21.78
CA GLU A 6 -14.70 -23.43 20.39
C GLU A 6 -13.66 -22.54 19.70
N LYS A 7 -13.10 -21.56 20.42
CA LYS A 7 -12.02 -20.71 19.90
C LYS A 7 -10.72 -21.48 19.65
N ASN A 8 -10.33 -22.35 20.57
CA ASN A 8 -9.15 -23.20 20.39
C ASN A 8 -9.32 -24.18 19.22
N LEU A 9 -10.54 -24.65 18.96
CA LEU A 9 -10.83 -25.51 17.81
C LEU A 9 -10.66 -24.72 16.50
N ASN A 10 -11.19 -23.50 16.43
CA ASN A 10 -11.00 -22.60 15.29
C ASN A 10 -9.51 -22.27 15.06
N ASP A 11 -8.72 -22.03 16.12
CA ASP A 11 -7.30 -21.72 15.99
C ASP A 11 -6.48 -22.89 15.42
N ILE A 12 -6.81 -24.13 15.81
CA ILE A 12 -6.17 -25.35 15.27
C ILE A 12 -6.56 -25.53 13.80
N GLU A 13 -7.81 -25.26 13.45
CA GLU A 13 -8.29 -25.33 12.06
C GLU A 13 -7.62 -24.27 11.18
N PHE A 14 -7.50 -23.02 11.63
CA PHE A 14 -6.77 -21.96 10.91
C PHE A 14 -5.32 -22.37 10.63
N LYS A 15 -4.61 -22.89 11.65
CA LYS A 15 -3.23 -23.36 11.49
C LYS A 15 -3.13 -24.51 10.47
N LYS A 16 -4.07 -25.45 10.49
CA LYS A 16 -4.13 -26.55 9.51
C LYS A 16 -4.37 -26.02 8.10
N ILE A 17 -5.35 -25.13 7.91
CA ILE A 17 -5.67 -24.54 6.60
C ILE A 17 -4.45 -23.79 6.04
N ILE A 18 -3.80 -22.95 6.84
CA ILE A 18 -2.58 -22.25 6.45
C ILE A 18 -1.48 -23.24 6.06
N SER A 19 -1.32 -24.35 6.80
CA SER A 19 -0.32 -25.36 6.48
C SER A 19 -0.60 -26.06 5.13
N TYR A 20 -1.87 -26.28 4.77
CA TYR A 20 -2.23 -26.86 3.48
C TYR A 20 -1.97 -25.89 2.33
N PHE A 21 -2.33 -24.61 2.48
CA PHE A 21 -2.00 -23.61 1.48
C PHE A 21 -0.49 -23.38 1.35
N LYS A 22 0.25 -23.45 2.46
CA LYS A 22 1.72 -23.40 2.43
C LYS A 22 2.29 -24.57 1.62
N LYS A 23 1.83 -25.79 1.86
CA LYS A 23 2.24 -26.96 1.07
C LYS A 23 1.87 -26.81 -0.41
N ALA A 24 0.72 -26.23 -0.71
CA ALA A 24 0.34 -25.95 -2.09
C ALA A 24 1.34 -24.99 -2.77
N THR A 25 1.74 -23.91 -2.08
CA THR A 25 2.76 -22.98 -2.59
C THR A 25 4.16 -23.60 -2.70
N GLU A 26 4.47 -24.64 -1.92
CA GLU A 26 5.74 -25.38 -2.00
C GLU A 26 5.73 -26.42 -3.15
N LEU A 27 4.55 -26.88 -3.57
CA LEU A 27 4.40 -27.85 -4.66
C LEU A 27 4.36 -27.16 -6.03
N ASP A 28 3.72 -26.00 -6.12
CA ASP A 28 3.70 -25.16 -7.33
C ASP A 28 3.99 -23.71 -6.96
N GLU A 29 5.23 -23.28 -7.19
CA GLU A 29 5.66 -21.90 -6.92
C GLU A 29 5.07 -20.89 -7.90
N THR A 30 4.55 -21.33 -9.05
CA THR A 30 4.02 -20.47 -10.11
C THR A 30 2.51 -20.25 -10.03
N ASP A 31 1.80 -21.01 -9.19
CA ASP A 31 0.36 -20.87 -9.05
C ASP A 31 -0.01 -19.60 -8.25
N ASN A 32 -0.51 -18.60 -8.97
CA ASN A 32 -1.07 -17.39 -8.41
C ASN A 32 -2.17 -17.65 -7.37
N LEU A 33 -3.03 -18.64 -7.59
CA LEU A 33 -4.18 -18.90 -6.73
C LEU A 33 -3.74 -19.49 -5.38
N ALA A 34 -2.79 -20.42 -5.39
CA ALA A 34 -2.18 -20.95 -4.16
C ALA A 34 -1.58 -19.82 -3.31
N TRP A 35 -0.77 -18.94 -3.91
CA TRP A 35 -0.20 -17.79 -3.20
C TRP A 35 -1.27 -16.83 -2.69
N HIS A 36 -2.31 -16.56 -3.48
CA HIS A 36 -3.43 -15.72 -3.07
C HIS A 36 -4.16 -16.29 -1.84
N HIS A 37 -4.53 -17.57 -1.87
CA HIS A 37 -5.25 -18.19 -0.77
C HIS A 37 -4.39 -18.34 0.48
N TYR A 38 -3.09 -18.64 0.31
CA TYR A 38 -2.13 -18.61 1.40
C TYR A 38 -2.05 -17.22 2.04
N ALA A 39 -1.94 -16.17 1.23
CA ALA A 39 -1.88 -14.80 1.70
C ALA A 39 -3.17 -14.38 2.43
N LEU A 40 -4.33 -14.73 1.88
CA LEU A 40 -5.63 -14.41 2.45
C LEU A 40 -5.86 -15.12 3.79
N ALA A 41 -5.51 -16.40 3.88
CA ALA A 41 -5.62 -17.16 5.12
C ALA A 41 -4.75 -16.54 6.24
N ASN A 42 -3.52 -16.13 5.92
CA ASN A 42 -2.66 -15.43 6.88
C ASN A 42 -3.21 -14.03 7.23
N TYR A 43 -3.78 -13.30 6.26
CA TYR A 43 -4.40 -12.01 6.49
C TYR A 43 -5.63 -12.08 7.41
N GLU A 44 -6.45 -13.11 7.25
CA GLU A 44 -7.59 -13.38 8.13
C GLU A 44 -7.14 -13.81 9.54
N ALA A 45 -6.13 -14.68 9.61
CA ALA A 45 -5.50 -15.03 10.88
C ALA A 45 -4.97 -13.80 11.62
N CYS A 46 -4.33 -12.85 10.91
CA CYS A 46 -3.92 -11.58 11.51
C CYS A 46 -5.11 -10.85 12.13
N LYS A 47 -6.21 -10.66 11.41
CA LYS A 47 -7.40 -9.99 11.96
C LYS A 47 -7.96 -10.71 13.19
N HIS A 48 -7.96 -12.04 13.18
CA HIS A 48 -8.41 -12.82 14.33
C HIS A 48 -7.50 -12.60 15.54
N PHE A 49 -6.19 -12.79 15.37
CA PHE A 49 -5.19 -12.67 16.43
C PHE A 49 -4.93 -11.23 16.89
N GLU A 50 -5.27 -10.22 16.09
CA GLU A 50 -5.20 -8.81 16.47
C GLU A 50 -6.03 -8.53 17.73
N SER A 51 -7.22 -9.12 17.82
CA SER A 51 -8.10 -8.96 18.99
C SER A 51 -7.48 -9.51 20.28
N PHE A 52 -6.55 -10.47 20.18
CA PHE A 52 -5.87 -11.12 21.30
C PHE A 52 -4.53 -10.45 21.66
N ALA A 53 -3.96 -9.66 20.74
CA ALA A 53 -2.66 -9.00 20.89
C ALA A 53 -2.73 -7.62 21.57
N SER A 54 -3.92 -7.17 22.00
CA SER A 54 -4.11 -5.85 22.60
C SER A 54 -3.31 -5.68 23.92
N PRO A 55 -2.64 -4.52 24.15
CA PRO A 55 -1.62 -4.35 25.20
C PRO A 55 -2.12 -4.40 26.66
N SER A 56 -3.42 -4.61 26.88
CA SER A 56 -4.05 -4.67 28.20
C SER A 56 -3.67 -5.90 29.03
N LYS A 57 -3.05 -6.93 28.44
CA LYS A 57 -2.61 -8.14 29.16
C LYS A 57 -1.09 -8.28 29.09
N LYS A 58 -0.41 -7.63 30.05
CA LYS A 58 1.03 -7.77 30.33
C LYS A 58 1.35 -9.24 30.61
N GLY A 59 1.82 -9.98 29.59
CA GLY A 59 2.17 -11.40 29.71
C GLY A 59 2.37 -12.13 28.38
N ASN A 60 1.86 -11.62 27.26
CA ASN A 60 1.75 -12.39 26.01
C ASN A 60 2.81 -12.05 24.94
N HIS A 61 4.09 -11.97 25.30
CA HIS A 61 5.18 -11.76 24.32
C HIS A 61 5.20 -12.82 23.20
N HIS A 62 4.79 -14.06 23.49
CA HIS A 62 4.68 -15.12 22.48
C HIS A 62 3.60 -14.83 21.44
N LEU A 63 2.42 -14.37 21.87
CA LEU A 63 1.31 -14.07 20.96
C LEU A 63 1.61 -12.86 20.06
N VAL A 64 2.35 -11.87 20.57
CA VAL A 64 2.80 -10.73 19.76
C VAL A 64 3.78 -11.18 18.67
N LYS A 65 4.71 -12.10 18.98
CA LYS A 65 5.61 -12.67 17.98
C LYS A 65 4.87 -13.49 16.93
N GLU A 66 3.93 -14.34 17.38
CA GLU A 66 3.11 -15.17 16.49
C GLU A 66 2.24 -14.30 15.56
N TYR A 67 1.66 -13.23 16.10
CA TYR A 67 0.93 -12.23 15.32
C TYR A 67 1.79 -11.59 14.23
N VAL A 68 2.99 -11.10 14.57
CA VAL A 68 3.91 -10.48 13.60
C VAL A 68 4.34 -11.48 12.53
N MET A 69 4.50 -12.76 12.87
CA MET A 69 4.79 -13.81 11.89
C MET A 69 3.66 -13.98 10.87
N TYR A 70 2.40 -14.03 11.30
CA TYR A 70 1.27 -14.09 10.36
C TYR A 70 1.23 -12.87 9.44
N VAL A 71 1.52 -11.68 9.96
CA VAL A 71 1.58 -10.45 9.13
C VAL A 71 2.68 -10.58 8.09
N MET A 72 3.86 -11.04 8.48
CA MET A 72 4.98 -11.25 7.57
C MET A 72 4.66 -12.29 6.49
N PHE A 73 4.02 -13.40 6.84
CA PHE A 73 3.60 -14.41 5.86
C PHE A 73 2.51 -13.91 4.92
N ALA A 74 1.55 -13.13 5.43
CA ALA A 74 0.54 -12.48 4.61
C ALA A 74 1.18 -11.51 3.60
N VAL A 75 2.11 -10.66 4.04
CA VAL A 75 2.83 -9.73 3.17
C VAL A 75 3.62 -10.48 2.10
N LYS A 76 4.40 -11.51 2.47
CA LYS A 76 5.16 -12.32 1.51
C LYS A 76 4.24 -12.99 0.48
N GLY A 77 3.14 -13.60 0.94
CA GLY A 77 2.18 -14.24 0.06
C GLY A 77 1.48 -13.27 -0.88
N LEU A 78 1.10 -12.08 -0.40
CA LEU A 78 0.51 -11.03 -1.23
C LEU A 78 1.51 -10.56 -2.29
N ILE A 79 2.77 -10.36 -1.94
CA ILE A 79 3.80 -9.95 -2.91
C ILE A 79 3.93 -10.97 -4.05
N GLN A 80 4.03 -12.26 -3.71
CA GLN A 80 4.14 -13.34 -4.71
C GLN A 80 2.85 -13.49 -5.55
N SER A 81 1.68 -13.40 -4.91
CA SER A 81 0.39 -13.39 -5.61
C SER A 81 0.29 -12.21 -6.58
N ILE A 82 0.72 -11.02 -6.18
CA ILE A 82 0.66 -9.84 -7.03
C ILE A 82 1.67 -9.95 -8.18
N SER A 83 2.89 -10.43 -7.92
CA SER A 83 3.95 -10.51 -8.93
C SER A 83 3.68 -11.54 -10.02
N LEU A 84 3.12 -12.70 -9.66
CA LEU A 84 2.72 -13.71 -10.63
C LEU A 84 1.56 -13.23 -11.51
N GLY A 85 0.77 -12.28 -11.01
CA GLY A 85 -0.35 -11.70 -11.72
C GLY A 85 -1.53 -12.67 -11.88
N GLY A 86 -2.74 -12.19 -11.62
CA GLY A 86 -3.95 -12.91 -11.99
C GLY A 86 -4.42 -12.51 -13.39
N ARG A 87 -5.19 -13.38 -14.06
CA ARG A 87 -6.03 -12.96 -15.21
C ARG A 87 -7.02 -11.86 -14.83
N ASP A 88 -7.34 -11.78 -13.54
CA ASP A 88 -8.27 -10.83 -12.97
C ASP A 88 -7.52 -9.62 -12.35
N VAL A 89 -7.61 -8.50 -13.05
CA VAL A 89 -7.06 -7.20 -12.61
C VAL A 89 -7.69 -6.75 -11.30
N THR A 90 -8.98 -7.03 -11.08
CA THR A 90 -9.69 -6.59 -9.87
C THR A 90 -9.15 -7.29 -8.64
N LYS A 91 -8.82 -8.58 -8.77
CA LYS A 91 -8.21 -9.38 -7.71
C LYS A 91 -6.81 -8.87 -7.36
N THR A 92 -5.99 -8.59 -8.37
CA THR A 92 -4.64 -8.04 -8.20
C THR A 92 -4.68 -6.68 -7.49
N LEU A 93 -5.63 -5.81 -7.87
CA LEU A 93 -5.85 -4.54 -7.19
C LEU A 93 -6.27 -4.72 -5.72
N GLN A 94 -7.21 -5.63 -5.46
CA GLN A 94 -7.64 -5.92 -4.08
C GLN A 94 -6.49 -6.43 -3.21
N ASP A 95 -5.65 -7.31 -3.75
CA ASP A 95 -4.47 -7.82 -3.05
C ASP A 95 -3.43 -6.71 -2.80
N THR A 96 -3.23 -5.83 -3.78
CA THR A 96 -2.36 -4.64 -3.63
C THR A 96 -2.88 -3.71 -2.53
N LEU A 97 -4.19 -3.47 -2.47
CA LEU A 97 -4.80 -2.66 -1.41
C LEU A 97 -4.69 -3.33 -0.02
N ARG A 98 -4.81 -4.66 0.06
CA ARG A 98 -4.58 -5.44 1.29
C ARG A 98 -3.13 -5.33 1.75
N LEU A 99 -2.18 -5.40 0.81
CA LEU A 99 -0.75 -5.22 1.08
C LEU A 99 -0.47 -3.83 1.66
N LEU A 100 -0.96 -2.77 1.00
CA LEU A 100 -0.82 -1.40 1.50
C LEU A 100 -1.44 -1.22 2.89
N LYS A 101 -2.61 -1.83 3.13
CA LYS A 101 -3.28 -1.77 4.44
C LYS A 101 -2.44 -2.43 5.54
N LEU A 102 -1.87 -3.62 5.28
CA LEU A 102 -0.97 -4.28 6.23
C LEU A 102 0.29 -3.46 6.47
N TRP A 103 0.90 -2.97 5.40
CA TRP A 103 2.12 -2.19 5.47
C TRP A 103 1.94 -0.89 6.24
N PHE A 104 0.93 -0.08 5.94
CA PHE A 104 0.71 1.17 6.68
C PHE A 104 0.33 0.96 8.15
N LYS A 105 -0.21 -0.20 8.50
CA LYS A 105 -0.57 -0.55 9.87
C LYS A 105 0.60 -1.11 10.67
N HIS A 106 1.46 -1.91 10.05
CA HIS A 106 2.52 -2.66 10.72
C HIS A 106 3.95 -2.30 10.29
N GLY A 107 4.12 -1.36 9.36
CA GLY A 107 5.41 -0.94 8.82
C GLY A 107 6.33 -0.22 9.81
N SER A 108 5.87 0.03 11.04
CA SER A 108 6.76 0.41 12.15
C SER A 108 7.74 -0.72 12.51
N VAL A 109 7.38 -1.97 12.22
CA VAL A 109 8.23 -3.16 12.37
C VAL A 109 9.16 -3.26 11.17
N GLU A 110 10.46 -3.26 11.44
CA GLU A 110 11.50 -3.15 10.41
C GLU A 110 11.52 -4.34 9.45
N GLU A 111 11.26 -5.54 9.96
CA GLU A 111 11.16 -6.75 9.15
C GLU A 111 10.04 -6.62 8.10
N ILE A 112 8.91 -6.02 8.47
CA ILE A 112 7.77 -5.84 7.56
C ILE A 112 8.09 -4.79 6.50
N ASP A 113 8.66 -3.64 6.89
CA ASP A 113 9.03 -2.58 5.94
C ASP A 113 10.07 -3.07 4.92
N ASN A 114 11.07 -3.84 5.38
CA ASN A 114 12.08 -4.42 4.51
C ASN A 114 11.48 -5.46 3.54
N GLN A 115 10.55 -6.30 3.98
CA GLN A 115 9.87 -7.24 3.08
C GLN A 115 9.07 -6.52 1.98
N VAL A 116 8.34 -5.46 2.34
CA VAL A 116 7.60 -4.65 1.35
C VAL A 116 8.55 -3.96 0.39
N LYS A 117 9.66 -3.41 0.89
CA LYS A 117 10.67 -2.76 0.06
C LYS A 117 11.28 -3.73 -0.96
N ASN A 118 11.61 -4.96 -0.56
CA ASN A 118 12.06 -6.00 -1.49
C ASN A 118 10.97 -6.37 -2.51
N GLY A 119 9.70 -6.26 -2.11
CA GLY A 119 8.56 -6.47 -3.00
C GLY A 119 8.44 -5.45 -4.15
N PHE A 120 9.05 -4.27 -4.02
CA PHE A 120 9.03 -3.25 -5.09
C PHE A 120 9.76 -3.71 -6.36
N ASP A 121 10.83 -4.49 -6.20
CA ASP A 121 11.59 -5.04 -7.34
C ASP A 121 10.92 -6.27 -7.95
N ILE A 122 10.10 -6.98 -7.16
CA ILE A 122 9.43 -8.22 -7.58
C ILE A 122 8.10 -7.90 -8.31
N ILE A 123 7.37 -6.89 -7.85
CA ILE A 123 6.08 -6.48 -8.42
C ILE A 123 6.32 -5.47 -9.55
N GLY A 124 5.72 -5.72 -10.72
CA GLY A 124 5.76 -4.78 -11.84
C GLY A 124 5.27 -3.38 -11.47
N VAL A 125 5.97 -2.35 -11.96
CA VAL A 125 5.69 -0.94 -11.63
C VAL A 125 4.26 -0.53 -12.05
N GLU A 126 3.71 -1.18 -13.08
CA GLU A 126 2.34 -0.98 -13.58
C GLU A 126 1.29 -1.25 -12.49
N VAL A 127 1.51 -2.25 -11.62
CA VAL A 127 0.57 -2.56 -10.55
C VAL A 127 0.50 -1.42 -9.54
N TRP A 128 1.66 -0.84 -9.22
CA TRP A 128 1.75 0.29 -8.29
C TRP A 128 1.08 1.56 -8.85
N THR A 129 1.00 1.71 -10.17
CA THR A 129 0.30 2.87 -10.78
C THR A 129 -1.18 2.93 -10.42
N GLN A 130 -1.82 1.77 -10.22
CA GLN A 130 -3.25 1.70 -9.87
C GLN A 130 -3.55 2.18 -8.45
N VAL A 131 -2.52 2.19 -7.58
CA VAL A 131 -2.65 2.55 -6.15
C VAL A 131 -2.01 3.89 -5.79
N ILE A 132 -1.64 4.70 -6.80
CA ILE A 132 -1.09 6.06 -6.60
C ILE A 132 -1.97 6.90 -5.66
N PRO A 133 -3.31 6.98 -5.83
CA PRO A 133 -4.16 7.79 -4.94
C PRO A 133 -4.04 7.38 -3.46
N GLN A 134 -3.96 6.08 -3.19
CA GLN A 134 -3.87 5.53 -1.83
C GLN A 134 -2.51 5.82 -1.19
N LEU A 135 -1.43 5.78 -1.98
CA LEU A 135 -0.10 6.18 -1.54
C LEU A 135 -0.04 7.67 -1.21
N LEU A 136 -0.52 8.53 -2.12
CA LEU A 136 -0.50 9.98 -1.94
C LEU A 136 -1.39 10.46 -0.79
N ALA A 137 -2.52 9.78 -0.55
CA ALA A 137 -3.37 10.05 0.60
C ALA A 137 -2.63 9.86 1.95
N ARG A 138 -1.54 9.09 1.98
CA ARG A 138 -0.75 8.79 3.18
C ARG A 138 0.61 9.50 3.24
N ILE A 139 0.88 10.44 2.32
CA ILE A 139 2.20 11.09 2.19
C ILE A 139 2.73 11.77 3.47
N ASP A 140 1.82 12.21 4.34
CA ASP A 140 2.11 12.84 5.64
C ASP A 140 2.00 11.89 6.83
N ILE A 141 2.20 10.58 6.62
CA ILE A 141 2.25 9.63 7.72
C ILE A 141 3.37 9.99 8.72
N ASN A 142 3.06 9.96 10.02
CA ASN A 142 4.01 10.27 11.11
C ASN A 142 5.10 9.20 11.32
N ALA A 143 5.10 8.13 10.52
CA ALA A 143 6.11 7.07 10.57
C ALA A 143 7.22 7.35 9.56
N ALA A 144 8.31 7.97 10.01
CA ALA A 144 9.39 8.44 9.13
C ALA A 144 10.01 7.33 8.24
N LYS A 145 10.18 6.11 8.78
CA LYS A 145 10.69 4.96 8.01
C LYS A 145 9.74 4.60 6.85
N VAL A 146 8.46 4.36 7.16
CA VAL A 146 7.41 4.05 6.17
C VAL A 146 7.26 5.17 5.15
N LYS A 147 7.30 6.44 5.60
CA LYS A 147 7.28 7.61 4.71
C LYS A 147 8.44 7.57 3.72
N LYS A 148 9.67 7.31 4.19
CA LYS A 148 10.85 7.21 3.32
C LYS A 148 10.73 6.09 2.29
N THR A 149 10.28 4.91 2.72
CA THR A 149 10.07 3.75 1.84
C THR A 149 8.96 4.00 0.81
N MET A 150 7.87 4.67 1.21
CA MET A 150 6.79 5.08 0.29
C MET A 150 7.22 6.14 -0.71
N VAL A 151 7.93 7.19 -0.26
CA VAL A 151 8.47 8.19 -1.18
C VAL A 151 9.44 7.53 -2.16
N HIS A 152 10.24 6.55 -1.73
CA HIS A 152 11.10 5.79 -2.63
C HIS A 152 10.30 5.05 -3.72
N LEU A 153 9.20 4.38 -3.38
CA LEU A 153 8.30 3.77 -4.37
C LEU A 153 7.74 4.81 -5.35
N LEU A 154 7.26 5.95 -4.86
CA LEU A 154 6.75 7.03 -5.72
C LEU A 154 7.83 7.56 -6.67
N LYS A 155 9.09 7.62 -6.23
CA LYS A 155 10.22 8.01 -7.08
C LYS A 155 10.46 7.00 -8.21
N ILE A 156 10.35 5.70 -7.94
CA ILE A 156 10.42 4.64 -8.97
C ILE A 156 9.28 4.81 -9.98
N ILE A 157 8.05 5.03 -9.52
CA ILE A 157 6.90 5.24 -10.41
C ILE A 157 7.08 6.50 -11.26
N CYS A 158 7.58 7.61 -10.69
CA CYS A 158 7.86 8.83 -11.42
C CYS A 158 8.92 8.66 -12.52
N ASP A 159 9.91 7.81 -12.30
CA ASP A 159 10.98 7.56 -13.28
C ASP A 159 10.47 6.71 -14.46
N THR A 160 9.67 5.67 -14.17
CA THR A 160 9.18 4.72 -15.18
C THR A 160 7.89 5.16 -15.88
N TYR A 161 6.93 5.73 -15.15
CA TYR A 161 5.62 6.17 -15.66
C TYR A 161 5.31 7.63 -15.29
N PRO A 162 6.09 8.62 -15.79
CA PRO A 162 5.85 10.03 -15.49
C PRO A 162 4.41 10.47 -15.76
N GLN A 163 3.81 10.04 -16.87
CA GLN A 163 2.45 10.38 -17.28
C GLN A 163 1.37 10.03 -16.26
N ALA A 164 1.54 8.92 -15.51
CA ALA A 164 0.59 8.51 -14.48
C ALA A 164 0.67 9.40 -13.24
N MET A 165 1.82 10.08 -13.03
CA MET A 165 2.13 10.89 -11.87
C MET A 165 1.88 12.39 -12.06
N ILE A 166 1.77 12.89 -13.29
CA ILE A 166 1.62 14.33 -13.58
C ILE A 166 0.44 14.96 -12.83
N TYR A 167 -0.77 14.44 -13.03
CA TYR A 167 -1.96 15.01 -12.40
C TYR A 167 -1.96 14.84 -10.88
N PRO A 168 -1.69 13.64 -10.32
CA PRO A 168 -1.63 13.47 -8.88
C PRO A 168 -0.60 14.37 -8.19
N VAL A 169 0.58 14.57 -8.81
CA VAL A 169 1.64 15.43 -8.24
C VAL A 169 1.31 16.92 -8.42
N SER A 170 0.64 17.31 -9.51
CA SER A 170 0.13 18.69 -9.70
C SER A 170 -0.88 19.09 -8.62
N VAL A 171 -1.79 18.17 -8.27
CA VAL A 171 -2.74 18.39 -7.16
C VAL A 171 -2.00 18.46 -5.82
N LEU A 172 -0.98 17.60 -5.62
CA LEU A 172 -0.20 17.58 -4.39
C LEU A 172 0.59 18.89 -4.18
N SER A 173 1.16 19.48 -5.23
CA SER A 173 1.94 20.73 -5.16
C SER A 173 1.08 21.96 -4.82
N GLN A 174 -0.23 21.88 -5.04
CA GLN A 174 -1.19 22.94 -4.69
C GLN A 174 -1.69 22.84 -3.24
N SER A 175 -1.28 21.82 -2.49
CA SER A 175 -1.77 21.61 -1.11
C SER A 175 -1.29 22.65 -0.11
N ASN A 176 -2.05 22.89 0.96
CA ASN A 176 -1.73 23.88 2.00
C ASN A 176 -0.61 23.44 2.97
N THR A 177 -0.05 22.24 2.80
CA THR A 177 0.95 21.67 3.72
C THR A 177 2.34 21.73 3.08
N ASP A 178 3.28 22.42 3.71
CA ASP A 178 4.65 22.60 3.17
C ASP A 178 5.37 21.27 2.94
N ASN A 179 5.18 20.28 3.82
CA ASN A 179 5.74 18.94 3.64
C ASN A 179 5.26 18.26 2.35
N LYS A 180 3.97 18.42 2.01
CA LYS A 180 3.41 17.83 0.78
C LYS A 180 3.96 18.53 -0.46
N LYS A 181 4.08 19.85 -0.41
CA LYS A 181 4.70 20.65 -1.48
C LYS A 181 6.13 20.23 -1.73
N GLN A 182 6.95 20.12 -0.68
CA GLN A 182 8.34 19.68 -0.79
C GLN A 182 8.46 18.30 -1.45
N VAL A 183 7.63 17.33 -1.03
CA VAL A 183 7.64 16.01 -1.67
C VAL A 183 7.16 16.08 -3.12
N ALA A 184 6.15 16.90 -3.43
CA ALA A 184 5.68 17.10 -4.79
C ALA A 184 6.80 17.67 -5.69
N ASP A 185 7.51 18.69 -5.22
CA ASP A 185 8.61 19.31 -5.95
C ASP A 185 9.74 18.29 -6.20
N GLU A 186 10.10 17.49 -5.19
CA GLU A 186 11.07 16.40 -5.36
C GLU A 186 10.66 15.39 -6.43
N LEU A 187 9.38 15.01 -6.48
CA LEU A 187 8.85 14.08 -7.48
C LEU A 187 8.81 14.68 -8.88
N ILE A 188 8.46 15.98 -9.01
CA ILE A 188 8.49 16.71 -10.28
C ILE A 188 9.92 16.77 -10.84
N GLU A 189 10.90 17.09 -9.99
CA GLU A 189 12.30 17.16 -10.42
C GLU A 189 12.82 15.82 -10.95
N ILE A 190 12.34 14.69 -10.40
CA ILE A 190 12.69 13.36 -10.93
C ILE A 190 12.09 13.16 -12.32
N MET A 191 10.80 13.44 -12.50
CA MET A 191 10.15 13.31 -13.81
C MET A 191 10.79 14.23 -14.87
N ARG A 192 11.25 15.42 -14.47
CA ARG A 192 11.92 16.38 -15.36
C ARG A 192 13.27 15.89 -15.89
N LYS A 193 13.96 14.95 -15.22
CA LYS A 193 15.26 14.44 -15.68
C LYS A 193 15.16 13.77 -17.04
N ASN A 194 14.10 12.98 -17.24
CA ASN A 194 13.93 12.21 -18.47
C ASN A 194 13.10 12.98 -19.52
N GLN A 195 12.11 13.77 -19.09
CA GLN A 195 11.11 14.37 -19.99
C GLN A 195 10.74 15.82 -19.62
N LYS A 196 11.74 16.70 -19.47
CA LYS A 196 11.55 18.09 -19.00
C LYS A 196 10.44 18.87 -19.73
N GLU A 197 10.43 18.83 -21.06
CA GLU A 197 9.48 19.61 -21.87
C GLU A 197 8.04 19.13 -21.67
N LEU A 198 7.82 17.81 -21.75
CA LEU A 198 6.51 17.20 -21.52
C LEU A 198 5.97 17.55 -20.14
N ILE A 199 6.80 17.42 -19.09
CA ILE A 199 6.37 17.69 -17.72
C ILE A 199 6.02 19.16 -17.54
N ASN A 200 6.81 20.09 -18.08
CA ASN A 200 6.52 21.51 -17.97
C ASN A 200 5.23 21.90 -18.71
N GLN A 201 5.03 21.38 -19.91
CA GLN A 201 3.80 21.60 -20.69
C GLN A 201 2.59 21.03 -19.96
N ALA A 202 2.68 19.81 -19.45
CA ALA A 202 1.57 19.15 -18.79
C ALA A 202 1.20 19.81 -17.45
N LEU A 203 2.19 20.27 -16.67
CA LEU A 203 1.95 21.06 -15.46
C LEU A 203 1.29 22.40 -15.76
N PHE A 204 1.73 23.09 -16.83
CA PHE A 204 1.11 24.32 -17.29
C PHE A 204 -0.36 24.08 -17.67
N ILE A 205 -0.64 23.06 -18.50
CA ILE A 205 -2.00 22.69 -18.90
C ILE A 205 -2.86 22.34 -17.68
N SER A 206 -2.34 21.54 -16.74
CA SER A 206 -3.07 21.18 -15.52
C SER A 206 -3.50 22.40 -14.70
N LYS A 207 -2.61 23.38 -14.53
CA LYS A 207 -2.91 24.62 -13.82
C LYS A 207 -3.98 25.45 -14.55
N GLU A 208 -3.86 25.56 -15.87
CA GLU A 208 -4.80 26.32 -16.69
C GLU A 208 -6.18 25.67 -16.77
N LEU A 209 -6.25 24.34 -16.76
CA LEU A 209 -7.52 23.61 -16.68
C LEU A 209 -8.24 23.86 -15.36
N VAL A 210 -7.52 23.86 -14.23
CA VAL A 210 -8.11 24.21 -12.92
C VAL A 210 -8.62 25.65 -12.92
N ARG A 211 -7.84 26.59 -13.47
CA ARG A 211 -8.23 28.00 -13.59
C ARG A 211 -9.46 28.21 -14.48
N ALA A 212 -9.58 27.44 -15.56
CA ALA A 212 -10.74 27.53 -16.46
C ALA A 212 -12.00 26.88 -15.87
N ALA A 213 -11.84 25.90 -14.98
CA ALA A 213 -12.95 25.18 -14.36
C ALA A 213 -13.61 25.92 -13.19
N VAL A 214 -12.86 26.79 -12.51
CA VAL A 214 -13.37 27.64 -11.43
C VAL A 214 -12.99 29.08 -11.76
N LEU A 215 -13.96 29.86 -12.25
CA LEU A 215 -13.69 31.26 -12.53
C LEU A 215 -13.59 32.06 -11.22
N MET A 216 -12.83 33.14 -11.27
CA MET A 216 -12.65 34.02 -10.12
C MET A 216 -13.99 34.53 -9.57
N ASN A 217 -14.92 34.95 -10.45
CA ASN A 217 -16.25 35.40 -10.04
C ASN A 217 -17.06 34.31 -9.34
N GLU A 218 -16.98 33.06 -9.79
CA GLU A 218 -17.65 31.93 -9.14
C GLU A 218 -17.10 31.69 -7.73
N SER A 219 -15.77 31.70 -7.59
CA SER A 219 -15.10 31.55 -6.29
C SER A 219 -15.44 32.69 -5.33
N TRP A 220 -15.57 33.93 -5.81
CA TRP A 220 -16.00 35.06 -4.98
C TRP A 220 -17.47 34.94 -4.57
N CYS A 221 -18.37 34.48 -5.47
CA CYS A 221 -19.77 34.27 -5.11
C CYS A 221 -19.93 33.19 -4.04
N GLU A 222 -19.26 32.03 -4.21
CA GLU A 222 -19.27 30.94 -3.22
C GLU A 222 -18.76 31.41 -1.85
N ALA A 223 -17.64 32.15 -1.82
CA ALA A 223 -17.07 32.68 -0.58
C ALA A 223 -17.89 33.79 0.09
N LEU A 224 -18.83 34.42 -0.62
CA LEU A 224 -19.76 35.40 -0.05
C LEU A 224 -21.08 34.77 0.41
N GLU A 225 -21.42 33.57 -0.09
CA GLU A 225 -22.60 32.80 0.31
C GLU A 225 -22.37 31.96 1.58
N GLU A 226 -21.12 31.54 1.85
CA GLU A 226 -20.68 30.95 3.13
C GLU A 226 -20.46 32.01 4.23
#